data_AF-A0A2K8VAF3-F1
#
_entry.id   AF-A0A2K8VAF3-F1
#
_cell.length_a   1.000
_cell.length_b   1.000
_cell.length_c   1.000
_cell.angle_alpha   90.00
_cell.angle_beta   90.00
_cell.angle_gamma   90.00
#
_symmetry.space_group_name_H-M   'P 1'
#
loop_
_entity.id
_entity.type
_entity.pdbx_description
1 polymer ?
#
loop_
_entity_poly.entity_id
_entity_poly.type
_entity_poly.pdbx_seq_one_letter_code
_entity_poly.pdbx_strand_id
1 'polypeptide(L)'
;MKSKFTLEINKPCSEKFSGFKKAELDGFCGSYQKEVVAFTGWSFHDIINYFNNNSNQKTCGRFNDYQLGTYAKPTKIKRLSIFKHIGIA
;
A
#
# COMPACT_ATOMS: atom_id res chain seq x y z
N MET A 1 10.33 -17.88 3.40
CA MET A 1 9.89 -17.47 2.05
C MET A 1 9.96 -15.96 1.94
N LYS A 2 10.72 -15.41 0.98
CA LYS A 2 10.74 -13.96 0.69
C LYS A 2 9.48 -13.62 -0.10
N SER A 3 8.40 -13.25 0.58
CA SER A 3 7.20 -12.73 -0.07
C SER A 3 7.48 -11.31 -0.57
N LYS A 4 7.74 -11.17 -1.87
CA LYS A 4 7.89 -9.87 -2.54
C LYS A 4 6.50 -9.26 -2.75
N PHE A 5 6.38 -7.94 -2.62
CA PHE A 5 5.18 -7.19 -2.96
C PHE A 5 5.52 -6.29 -4.15
N THR A 6 4.84 -6.45 -5.26
CA THR A 6 5.07 -5.65 -6.47
C THR A 6 3.85 -4.79 -6.71
N LEU A 7 4.06 -3.47 -6.75
CA LEU A 7 3.03 -2.49 -7.04
C LEU A 7 3.32 -1.86 -8.39
N GLU A 8 2.47 -2.16 -9.37
CA GLU A 8 2.60 -1.71 -10.75
C GLU A 8 1.25 -1.24 -11.29
N ILE A 9 1.29 -0.23 -12.15
CA ILE A 9 0.10 0.31 -12.83
C ILE A 9 0.10 -0.20 -14.26
N ASN A 10 -0.60 -1.29 -14.51
CA ASN A 10 -0.71 -1.88 -15.85
C ASN A 10 -1.46 -0.98 -16.84
N LYS A 11 -2.40 -0.16 -16.35
CA LYS A 11 -3.23 0.73 -17.17
C LYS A 11 -3.19 2.13 -16.54
N PRO A 12 -2.21 2.98 -16.92
CA PRO A 12 -2.16 4.34 -16.42
C PRO A 12 -3.45 5.06 -16.83
N CYS A 13 -4.02 5.78 -15.88
CA CYS A 13 -5.18 6.62 -16.14
C CYS A 13 -4.68 7.92 -16.76
N SER A 14 -5.15 8.26 -17.97
CA SER A 14 -4.79 9.51 -18.65
C SER A 14 -5.57 10.73 -18.13
N GLU A 15 -6.46 10.53 -17.16
CA GLU A 15 -7.27 11.61 -16.59
C GLU A 15 -6.46 12.48 -15.64
N LYS A 16 -6.71 13.80 -15.71
CA LYS A 16 -6.10 14.74 -14.77
C LYS A 16 -6.81 14.65 -13.42
N PHE A 17 -6.04 14.29 -12.40
CA PHE A 17 -6.49 14.27 -11.00
C PHE A 17 -6.99 15.64 -10.49
N SER A 18 -6.58 16.75 -11.12
CA SER A 18 -7.01 18.11 -10.75
C SER A 18 -8.52 18.35 -10.84
N GLY A 19 -9.26 17.47 -11.54
CA GLY A 19 -10.72 17.56 -11.68
C GLY A 19 -11.51 16.69 -10.69
N PHE A 20 -10.86 16.00 -9.76
CA PHE A 20 -11.55 15.02 -8.92
C PHE A 20 -12.34 15.73 -7.83
N LYS A 21 -13.60 15.33 -7.67
CA LYS A 21 -14.46 15.81 -6.58
C LYS A 21 -14.05 15.11 -5.29
N LYS A 22 -14.07 15.84 -4.18
CA LYS A 22 -13.84 15.29 -2.84
C LYS A 22 -14.86 14.19 -2.57
N ALA A 23 -14.39 12.97 -2.33
CA ALA A 23 -15.21 11.79 -1.97
C ALA A 23 -14.75 11.26 -0.60
N GLU A 24 -15.42 10.24 -0.06
CA GLU A 24 -15.04 9.60 1.20
C GLU A 24 -13.62 9.02 1.15
N LEU A 25 -13.15 8.60 -0.04
CA LEU A 25 -11.80 8.08 -0.30
C LEU A 25 -10.94 9.03 -1.17
N ASP A 26 -10.83 10.29 -0.76
CA ASP A 26 -9.97 11.36 -1.33
C ASP A 26 -10.34 11.90 -2.73
N GLY A 27 -10.98 11.12 -3.61
CA GLY A 27 -11.41 11.60 -4.91
C GLY A 27 -12.38 10.67 -5.66
N PHE A 28 -13.19 11.21 -6.57
CA PHE A 28 -14.01 10.43 -7.51
C PHE A 28 -13.64 10.77 -8.95
N CYS A 29 -13.30 9.74 -9.73
CA CYS A 29 -13.06 9.84 -11.17
C CYS A 29 -14.38 9.69 -11.93
N GLY A 30 -14.81 10.77 -12.60
CA GLY A 30 -16.07 10.80 -13.34
C GLY A 30 -16.10 9.87 -14.54
N SER A 31 -14.97 9.66 -15.23
CA SER A 31 -14.95 8.84 -16.45
C SER A 31 -14.93 7.34 -16.20
N TYR A 32 -14.38 6.91 -15.06
CA TYR A 32 -14.43 5.50 -14.65
C TYR A 32 -15.50 5.22 -13.59
N GLN A 33 -16.21 6.26 -13.12
CA GLN A 33 -17.18 6.22 -12.03
C GLN A 33 -16.67 5.44 -10.81
N LYS A 34 -15.43 5.69 -10.42
CA LYS A 34 -14.74 4.99 -9.33
C LYS A 34 -14.11 5.97 -8.38
N GLU A 35 -14.09 5.59 -7.11
CA GLU A 35 -13.30 6.27 -6.09
C GLU A 35 -11.81 6.06 -6.33
N VAL A 36 -11.03 7.11 -6.08
CA VAL A 36 -9.59 7.14 -6.30
C VAL A 36 -8.89 7.58 -5.04
N VAL A 37 -8.13 6.65 -4.45
CA VAL A 37 -7.39 6.87 -3.21
C VAL A 37 -6.08 7.61 -3.49
N ALA A 38 -5.77 8.63 -2.70
CA ALA A 38 -4.53 9.39 -2.83
C ALA A 38 -3.41 8.78 -1.98
N PHE A 39 -2.61 7.87 -2.57
CA PHE A 39 -1.48 7.25 -1.89
C PHE A 39 -0.22 8.13 -1.85
N THR A 40 -0.22 9.30 -2.48
CA THR A 40 0.97 10.17 -2.60
C THR A 40 1.56 10.62 -1.26
N GLY A 41 0.78 10.61 -0.19
CA GLY A 41 1.26 10.90 1.18
C GLY A 41 1.55 9.66 2.03
N TRP A 42 1.31 8.47 1.51
CA TRP A 42 1.34 7.23 2.29
C TRP A 42 2.73 6.63 2.32
N SER A 43 3.10 6.04 3.46
CA SER A 43 4.31 5.25 3.55
C SER A 43 4.13 3.93 2.78
N PHE A 44 5.26 3.34 2.40
CA PHE A 44 5.25 2.05 1.72
C PHE A 44 4.57 0.95 2.57
N HIS A 45 4.75 0.99 3.89
CA HIS A 45 4.11 0.05 4.81
C HIS A 45 2.58 0.21 4.81
N ASP A 46 2.09 1.45 4.79
CA ASP A 46 0.65 1.74 4.79
C ASP A 46 -0.01 1.30 3.48
N ILE A 47 0.69 1.50 2.35
CA ILE A 47 0.24 1.02 1.03
C ILE A 47 0.11 -0.52 1.03
N ILE A 48 1.14 -1.24 1.50
CA ILE A 48 1.04 -2.71 1.62
C ILE A 48 -0.13 -3.10 2.52
N ASN A 49 -0.27 -2.43 3.67
CA ASN A 49 -1.32 -2.75 4.62
C ASN A 49 -2.71 -2.51 4.01
N TYR A 50 -2.90 -1.41 3.28
CA TYR A 50 -4.13 -1.13 2.54
C TYR A 50 -4.46 -2.27 1.57
N PHE A 51 -3.51 -2.69 0.73
CA PHE A 51 -3.75 -3.75 -0.26
C PHE A 51 -3.91 -5.14 0.36
N ASN A 52 -3.32 -5.41 1.52
CA ASN A 52 -3.57 -6.65 2.26
C ASN A 52 -5.00 -6.67 2.83
N ASN A 53 -5.49 -5.54 3.34
CA ASN A 53 -6.84 -5.45 3.91
C ASN A 53 -7.94 -5.34 2.83
N ASN A 54 -7.61 -4.81 1.65
CA ASN A 54 -8.52 -4.62 0.53
C ASN A 54 -8.23 -5.57 -0.66
N SER A 55 -7.68 -6.76 -0.39
CA SER A 55 -7.21 -7.69 -1.43
C SER A 55 -8.29 -8.16 -2.41
N ASN A 56 -9.57 -8.10 -1.98
CA ASN A 56 -10.72 -8.52 -2.78
C ASN A 56 -11.28 -7.42 -3.68
N GLN A 57 -10.75 -6.19 -3.58
CA GLN A 57 -11.30 -5.02 -4.28
C GLN A 57 -10.31 -4.45 -5.30
N LYS A 58 -10.83 -4.04 -6.45
CA LYS A 58 -10.03 -3.31 -7.45
C LYS A 58 -9.94 -1.84 -7.00
N THR A 59 -8.73 -1.40 -6.65
CA THR A 59 -8.49 -0.02 -6.23
C THR A 59 -7.97 0.81 -7.40
N CYS A 60 -8.54 1.99 -7.59
CA CYS A 60 -7.92 3.06 -8.38
C CYS A 60 -7.19 3.99 -7.41
N GLY A 61 -5.96 4.39 -7.73
CA GLY A 61 -5.16 5.19 -6.82
C GLY A 61 -4.15 6.09 -7.52
N ARG A 62 -3.80 7.19 -6.87
CA ARG A 62 -2.72 8.09 -7.29
C ARG A 62 -1.47 7.77 -6.49
N PHE A 63 -0.38 7.47 -7.19
CA PHE A 63 0.93 7.14 -6.63
C PHE A 63 1.98 8.11 -7.15
N ASN A 64 3.03 8.31 -6.37
CA ASN A 64 4.27 8.90 -6.85
C ASN A 64 5.13 7.79 -7.50
N ASP A 65 5.99 8.16 -8.46
CA ASP A 65 6.78 7.18 -9.21
C ASP A 65 7.67 6.31 -8.31
N TYR A 66 8.21 6.87 -7.22
CA TYR A 66 9.02 6.13 -6.25
C TYR A 66 8.23 5.08 -5.44
N GLN A 67 6.89 5.18 -5.44
CA GLN A 67 5.99 4.22 -4.80
C GLN A 67 5.60 3.07 -5.72
N LEU A 68 6.05 3.08 -6.98
CA LEU A 68 5.87 1.98 -7.93
C LEU A 68 7.14 1.13 -7.95
N GLY A 69 6.97 -0.19 -7.88
CA GLY A 69 8.10 -1.11 -7.92
C GLY A 69 7.90 -2.37 -7.09
N THR A 70 8.99 -3.16 -6.99
CA THR A 70 9.02 -4.39 -6.20
C THR A 70 9.71 -4.16 -4.86
N TYR A 71 9.07 -4.62 -3.80
CA TYR A 71 9.50 -4.42 -2.44
C TYR A 71 9.65 -5.73 -1.70
N ALA A 72 10.61 -5.77 -0.78
CA ALA A 72 10.67 -6.83 0.21
C ALA A 72 9.59 -6.56 1.27
N LYS A 73 8.67 -7.50 1.52
CA LYS A 73 7.80 -7.38 2.70
C LYS A 73 8.70 -7.31 3.94
N PRO A 74 8.44 -6.39 4.89
CA PRO A 74 9.16 -6.40 6.14
C PRO A 74 8.90 -7.75 6.80
N THR A 75 9.93 -8.59 6.83
CA THR A 75 9.87 -9.85 7.57
C THR A 75 9.65 -9.47 9.02
N LYS A 76 8.56 -9.92 9.63
CA LYS A 76 8.36 -9.82 11.08
C LYS A 76 9.60 -10.42 11.72
N ILE A 77 10.49 -9.58 12.23
CA ILE A 77 11.65 -10.04 12.98
C ILE A 77 11.04 -10.76 14.18
N LYS A 78 11.16 -12.09 14.23
CA LYS A 78 10.83 -12.82 15.44
C LYS A 78 11.73 -12.24 16.52
N ARG A 79 11.16 -11.48 17.46
CA ARG A 79 11.87 -11.06 18.67
C ARG A 79 12.41 -12.34 19.31
N LEU A 80 13.72 -12.55 19.22
CA LEU A 80 14.37 -13.68 19.87
C LEU A 80 14.27 -13.40 21.37
N SER A 81 13.40 -14.15 22.05
CA SER A 81 13.19 -14.02 23.49
C SER A 81 14.39 -14.63 24.21
N ILE A 82 15.49 -13.88 24.32
CA ILE A 82 16.70 -14.23 25.09
C ILE A 82 16.53 -13.87 26.56
N PHE A 83 15.44 -14.35 27.18
CA PHE A 83 15.28 -14.22 28.62
C PHE A 83 15.08 -15.58 29.27
N LYS A 84 15.93 -15.82 30.29
CA LYS A 84 15.80 -16.73 31.43
C LYS A 84 16.47 -18.10 31.32
N HIS A 85 17.80 -18.12 31.39
CA HIS A 85 18.52 -19.15 32.16
C HIS A 85 19.77 -18.53 32.81
N ILE A 86 19.57 -17.68 33.82
CA ILE A 86 20.57 -17.48 34.88
C ILE A 86 19.92 -18.07 36.12
N GLY A 87 19.99 -19.39 36.24
CA GLY A 87 19.75 -20.10 37.48
C GLY A 87 21.04 -20.03 38.27
N ILE A 88 21.05 -19.20 39.30
CA ILE A 88 22.06 -19.26 40.36
C ILE A 88 21.69 -20.50 41.18
N ALA A 89 22.55 -21.51 41.15
CA ALA A 89 22.58 -22.64 42.07
C ALA A 89 23.98 -22.72 42.67
#